data_AF-A0A182SYM4-F1
#
_entry.id   AF-A0A182SYM4-F1
#
_cell.length_a   1.000
_cell.length_b   1.000
_cell.length_c   1.000
_cell.angle_alpha   90.00
_cell.angle_beta   90.00
_cell.angle_gamma   90.00
#
_symmetry.space_group_name_H-M   'P 1'
#
loop_
_entity.id
_entity.type
_entity.pdbx_description
1 polymer ?
#
loop_
_entity_poly.entity_id
_entity_poly.type
_entity_poly.pdbx_seq_one_letter_code
_entity_poly.pdbx_strand_id
1 'polypeptide(L)'
;TIDYQFTFNLSKKEDRHFTQINFRNSPVKPDIDADFTITCSVAARMNITIRTAGGIEKPLFSAVNCSTFRYRFSKAEHQFGIEDNVTLTTFYVYVYDFQPPLWIQIAFSQYPKLNLQQFFITFSTCFLLLLVMAAILWKIKQHYDMFRRRQRLFVEMEQMASRPFSQVLVEIESREYNELSPAVENITAAPRKRKKDSPSPIALEPCEGNRAAVLSLLVRLPTGTFNGSLVDTNGNRLVMILFSLQVAFSILLLVNRQVLPSQVH
;
A
#
# COMPACT_ATOMS: atom_id res chain seq x y z
N THR A 1 35.52 15.64 7.00
CA THR A 1 36.09 16.93 7.49
C THR A 1 37.13 16.57 8.54
N ILE A 2 38.17 17.38 8.77
CA ILE A 2 39.22 17.12 9.79
C ILE A 2 39.07 18.23 10.83
N ASP A 3 38.92 17.89 12.11
CA ASP A 3 38.61 18.90 13.13
C ASP A 3 39.87 19.72 13.40
N TYR A 4 41.01 19.03 13.56
CA TYR A 4 42.30 19.68 13.75
C TYR A 4 43.42 18.88 13.06
N GLN A 5 44.20 19.56 12.22
CA GLN A 5 45.42 19.04 11.62
C GLN A 5 46.55 20.03 11.88
N PHE A 6 47.64 19.54 12.46
CA PHE A 6 48.86 20.31 12.68
C PHE A 6 49.97 19.71 11.84
N THR A 7 50.64 20.57 11.06
CA THR A 7 51.82 20.20 10.28
C THR A 7 53.02 20.94 10.85
N PHE A 8 53.96 20.19 11.41
CA PHE A 8 55.26 20.68 11.82
C PHE A 8 56.21 20.57 10.64
N ASN A 9 56.63 21.70 10.08
CA ASN A 9 57.61 21.73 9.01
C ASN A 9 58.96 22.20 9.57
N LEU A 10 59.90 21.27 9.73
CA LEU A 10 61.25 21.52 10.23
C LEU A 10 62.26 21.58 9.07
N SER A 11 61.91 22.26 7.97
CA SER A 11 62.78 22.35 6.80
C SER A 11 63.89 23.39 6.93
N LYS A 12 63.82 24.28 7.92
CA LYS A 12 64.75 25.40 8.02
C LYS A 12 66.09 24.97 8.63
N LYS A 13 67.16 25.71 8.29
CA LYS A 13 68.50 25.45 8.82
C LYS A 13 68.60 25.69 10.34
N GLU A 14 67.82 26.63 10.86
CA GLU A 14 67.70 26.93 12.30
C GLU A 14 67.05 25.79 13.11
N ASP A 15 66.19 25.00 12.47
CA ASP A 15 65.41 23.94 13.11
C ASP A 15 66.20 22.64 13.34
N ARG A 16 67.45 22.56 12.85
CA ARG A 16 68.31 21.36 12.91
C ARG A 16 68.59 20.84 14.33
N HIS A 17 68.38 21.68 15.34
CA HIS A 17 68.60 21.37 16.74
C HIS A 17 67.42 20.66 17.39
N PHE A 18 66.24 20.67 16.75
CA PHE A 18 65.06 19.99 17.26
C PHE A 18 65.14 18.49 16.97
N THR A 19 65.14 17.69 18.03
CA THR A 19 65.19 16.22 17.98
C THR A 19 63.95 15.56 18.60
N GLN A 20 63.05 16.37 19.17
CA GLN A 20 61.82 15.93 19.81
C GLN A 20 60.70 16.96 19.64
N ILE A 21 59.47 16.48 19.42
CA ILE A 21 58.24 17.27 19.38
C ILE A 21 57.21 16.61 20.27
N ASN A 22 56.56 17.42 21.09
CA ASN A 22 55.51 16.99 21.99
C ASN A 22 54.20 17.62 21.56
N PHE A 23 53.20 16.78 21.35
CA PHE A 23 51.87 17.21 20.97
C PHE A 23 50.86 16.75 22.00
N ARG A 24 49.93 17.63 22.38
CA ARG A 24 48.87 17.36 23.34
C ARG A 24 47.54 17.65 22.69
N ASN A 25 46.59 16.74 22.83
CA ASN A 25 45.20 16.97 22.44
C ASN A 25 44.22 16.29 23.39
N SER A 26 43.15 16.98 23.71
CA SER A 26 42.07 16.50 24.57
C SER A 26 40.76 16.53 23.76
N PRO A 27 40.21 15.37 23.38
CA PRO A 27 38.98 15.33 22.59
C PRO A 27 37.79 15.88 23.39
N VAL A 28 37.06 16.83 22.80
CA VAL A 28 36.01 17.60 23.48
C VAL A 28 34.63 16.92 23.35
N LYS A 29 34.39 16.18 22.26
CA LYS A 29 33.10 15.54 22.00
C LYS A 29 33.03 14.17 22.71
N PRO A 30 32.13 13.95 23.69
CA PRO A 30 32.02 12.67 24.41
C PRO A 30 31.41 11.54 23.57
N ASP A 31 30.46 11.87 22.70
CA ASP A 31 29.63 10.88 22.00
C ASP A 31 30.24 10.32 20.71
N ILE A 32 31.43 10.76 20.34
CA ILE A 32 32.05 10.48 19.05
C ILE A 32 33.45 9.91 19.26
N ASP A 33 33.77 8.83 18.54
CA ASP A 33 35.11 8.25 18.54
C ASP A 33 36.16 9.24 18.04
N ALA A 34 37.39 9.15 18.56
CA ALA A 34 38.50 9.97 18.14
C ALA A 34 39.42 9.19 17.20
N ASP A 35 39.47 9.60 15.94
CA ASP A 35 40.43 9.08 14.95
C ASP A 35 41.73 9.89 15.04
N PHE A 36 42.83 9.19 15.28
CA PHE A 36 44.19 9.73 15.34
C PHE A 36 45.00 9.28 14.12
N THR A 37 45.69 10.23 13.49
CA THR A 37 46.59 9.93 12.39
C THR A 37 47.87 10.75 12.52
N ILE A 38 49.00 10.10 12.29
CA ILE A 38 50.31 10.75 12.24
C ILE A 38 51.08 10.27 11.01
N THR A 39 51.68 11.22 10.31
CA THR A 39 52.52 10.97 9.14
C THR A 39 53.86 11.67 9.34
N CYS A 40 54.93 10.90 9.31
CA CYS A 40 56.31 11.38 9.33
C CYS A 40 56.94 11.11 7.97
N SER A 41 57.61 12.12 7.41
CA SER A 41 58.34 11.99 6.14
C SER A 41 59.62 11.17 6.23
N VAL A 42 60.25 11.17 7.40
CA VAL A 42 61.48 10.44 7.71
C VAL A 42 61.17 9.45 8.83
N ALA A 43 61.92 8.34 8.88
CA ALA A 43 61.84 7.38 9.97
C ALA A 43 62.16 8.10 11.31
N ALA A 44 61.15 8.16 12.17
CA ALA A 44 61.24 8.70 13.53
C ALA A 44 60.61 7.70 14.50
N ARG A 45 60.81 7.87 15.81
CA ARG A 45 60.11 7.09 16.83
C ARG A 45 59.01 7.92 17.48
N MET A 46 57.95 7.25 17.93
CA MET A 46 56.88 7.90 18.66
C MET A 46 56.41 7.10 19.86
N ASN A 47 56.02 7.82 20.91
CA ASN A 47 55.33 7.33 22.09
C ASN A 47 53.99 8.04 22.20
N ILE A 48 52.95 7.30 22.57
CA ILE A 48 51.64 7.85 22.84
C ILE A 48 51.27 7.48 24.26
N THR A 49 50.98 8.47 25.09
CA THR A 49 50.51 8.29 26.46
C THR A 49 49.12 8.91 26.61
N ILE A 50 48.38 8.40 27.57
CA ILE A 50 47.03 8.86 27.91
C ILE A 50 46.97 9.23 29.38
N ARG A 51 46.28 10.34 29.64
CA ARG A 51 45.95 10.77 30.99
C ARG A 51 44.44 10.88 31.12
N THR A 52 43.88 10.09 32.03
CA THR A 52 42.48 10.19 32.45
C THR A 52 42.37 11.22 33.59
N ALA A 53 41.20 11.84 33.79
CA ALA A 53 40.96 12.84 34.83
C ALA A 53 41.44 12.35 36.20
N GLY A 54 42.33 13.13 36.83
CA GLY A 54 42.93 12.79 38.13
C GLY A 54 43.94 11.64 38.12
N GLY A 55 44.18 11.00 36.97
CA GLY A 55 45.10 9.87 36.82
C GLY A 55 46.54 10.28 36.45
N ILE A 56 47.43 9.29 36.57
CA ILE A 56 48.82 9.34 36.09
C ILE A 56 48.84 9.06 34.58
N GLU A 57 49.78 9.65 33.85
CA GLU A 57 50.03 9.36 32.44
C GLU A 57 50.43 7.88 32.26
N LYS A 58 49.66 7.14 31.46
CA LYS A 58 49.92 5.74 31.13
C LYS A 58 50.37 5.63 29.67
N PRO A 59 51.42 4.86 29.35
CA PRO A 59 51.81 4.62 27.97
C PRO A 59 50.80 3.69 27.28
N LEU A 60 50.26 4.13 26.14
CA LEU A 60 49.46 3.29 25.23
C LEU A 60 50.35 2.61 24.20
N PHE A 61 51.26 3.38 23.62
CA PHE A 61 52.20 2.93 22.59
C PHE A 61 53.59 3.46 22.91
N SER A 62 54.61 2.62 22.75
CA SER A 62 56.00 2.98 23.04
C SER A 62 56.93 2.48 21.95
N ALA A 63 57.91 3.30 21.58
CA ALA A 63 58.93 3.05 20.56
C ALA A 63 58.35 2.60 19.21
N VAL A 64 57.22 3.16 18.80
CA VAL A 64 56.61 2.84 17.50
C VAL A 64 57.30 3.64 16.40
N ASN A 65 57.56 3.01 15.27
CA ASN A 65 58.11 3.70 14.10
C ASN A 65 57.06 4.64 13.51
N CYS A 66 57.37 5.93 13.46
CA CYS A 66 56.56 6.94 12.82
C CYS A 66 56.87 6.97 11.31
N SER A 67 55.98 6.37 10.52
CA SER A 67 55.93 6.53 9.05
C SER A 67 54.55 7.04 8.65
N THR A 68 53.57 6.15 8.66
CA THR A 68 52.14 6.47 8.62
C THR A 68 51.45 5.60 9.65
N PHE A 69 51.00 6.20 10.75
CA PHE A 69 50.30 5.48 11.79
C PHE A 69 48.89 6.06 11.94
N ARG A 70 47.90 5.17 11.98
CA ARG A 70 46.50 5.53 12.18
C ARG A 70 45.93 4.63 13.27
N TYR A 71 45.27 5.24 14.24
CA TYR A 71 44.64 4.53 15.33
C TYR A 71 43.32 5.19 15.69
N ARG A 72 42.31 4.39 16.03
CA ARG A 72 41.00 4.88 16.43
C ARG A 72 40.80 4.60 17.91
N PHE A 73 40.61 5.67 18.69
CA PHE A 73 40.23 5.58 20.09
C PHE A 73 38.71 5.54 20.19
N SER A 74 38.17 4.41 20.67
CA SER A 74 36.73 4.28 20.86
C SER A 74 36.26 4.99 22.12
N LYS A 75 35.10 5.66 22.03
CA LYS A 75 34.41 6.28 23.18
C LYS A 75 33.98 5.28 24.25
N ALA A 76 33.81 4.00 23.89
CA ALA A 76 33.42 2.95 24.83
C ALA A 76 34.55 2.60 25.81
N GLU A 77 35.80 2.74 25.35
CA GLU A 77 37.00 2.44 26.15
C GLU A 77 37.53 3.68 26.87
N HIS A 78 37.32 4.86 26.28
CA HIS A 78 37.88 6.12 26.76
C HIS A 78 36.76 7.15 26.91
N GLN A 79 36.60 7.67 28.12
CA GLN A 79 35.63 8.72 28.40
C GLN A 79 36.17 10.05 27.88
N PHE A 80 35.68 10.48 26.72
CA PHE A 80 35.99 11.80 26.15
C PHE A 80 35.05 12.86 26.71
N GLY A 81 35.43 14.13 26.60
CA GLY A 81 34.63 15.25 27.09
C GLY A 81 35.32 16.08 28.16
N ILE A 82 34.59 17.10 28.60
CA ILE A 82 34.99 18.02 29.65
C ILE A 82 33.91 17.95 30.72
N GLU A 83 34.30 17.60 31.94
CA GLU A 83 33.44 17.59 33.12
C GLU A 83 34.05 18.57 34.12
N ASP A 84 33.24 19.50 34.64
CA ASP A 84 33.68 20.53 35.61
C ASP A 84 34.97 21.28 35.23
N ASN A 85 35.09 21.71 33.97
CA ASN A 85 36.28 22.37 33.40
C ASN A 85 37.57 21.51 33.38
N VAL A 86 37.48 20.22 33.73
CA VAL A 86 38.58 19.26 33.63
C VAL A 86 38.34 18.36 32.42
N THR A 87 39.33 18.26 31.54
CA THR A 87 39.28 17.32 30.41
C THR A 87 39.38 15.88 30.94
N LEU A 88 38.40 15.05 30.63
CA LEU A 88 38.33 13.66 31.10
C LEU A 88 39.47 12.80 30.57
N THR A 89 39.84 13.00 29.31
CA THR A 89 40.91 12.24 28.66
C THR A 89 41.78 13.19 27.84
N THR A 90 43.09 13.10 28.05
CA THR A 90 44.10 13.83 27.28
C THR A 90 45.11 12.86 26.69
N PHE A 91 45.38 13.03 25.41
CA PHE A 91 46.42 12.29 24.70
C PHE A 91 47.68 13.14 24.58
N TYR A 92 48.81 12.50 24.85
CA TYR A 92 50.13 13.07 24.64
C TYR A 92 50.86 12.21 23.62
N VAL A 93 51.39 12.86 22.60
CA VAL A 93 52.14 12.23 21.51
C VAL A 93 53.53 12.82 21.52
N TYR A 94 54.51 11.98 21.76
CA TYR A 94 55.93 12.34 21.78
C TYR A 94 56.57 11.74 20.54
N VAL A 95 57.09 12.58 19.65
CA VAL A 95 57.88 12.14 18.49
C VAL A 95 59.32 12.50 18.76
N TYR A 96 60.24 11.55 18.63
CA TYR A 96 61.65 11.71 18.98
C TYR A 96 62.55 10.88 18.04
N ASP A 97 63.87 11.05 18.19
CA ASP A 97 64.87 10.31 17.40
C ASP A 97 64.73 10.59 15.89
N PHE A 98 64.62 11.86 15.55
CA PHE A 98 64.55 12.33 14.16
C PHE A 98 65.57 13.45 13.91
N GLN A 99 65.98 13.59 12.65
CA GLN A 99 66.91 14.62 12.23
C GLN A 99 66.31 15.47 11.10
N PRO A 100 66.15 16.80 11.27
CA PRO A 100 65.72 17.70 10.21
C PRO A 100 66.67 17.65 8.99
N PRO A 101 66.19 17.87 7.75
CA PRO A 101 64.90 18.46 7.38
C PRO A 101 63.78 17.42 7.22
N LEU A 102 62.66 17.65 7.89
CA LEU A 102 61.48 16.78 7.77
C LEU A 102 60.19 17.54 8.08
N TRP A 103 59.08 16.95 7.65
CA TRP A 103 57.74 17.36 8.06
C TRP A 103 57.03 16.22 8.79
N ILE A 104 56.26 16.60 9.82
CA ILE A 104 55.40 15.71 10.61
C ILE A 104 54.00 16.30 10.58
N GLN A 105 53.03 15.48 10.22
CA GLN A 105 51.62 15.85 10.18
C GLN A 105 50.87 15.01 11.20
N ILE A 106 50.25 15.66 12.19
CA ILE A 106 49.41 15.03 13.19
C ILE A 106 47.99 15.55 13.02
N ALA A 107 47.01 14.66 12.95
CA ALA A 107 45.61 15.03 12.91
C ALA A 107 44.80 14.22 13.89
N PHE A 108 43.89 14.91 14.57
CA PHE A 108 42.85 14.33 15.40
C PHE A 108 41.50 14.74 14.82
N SER A 109 40.61 13.77 14.65
CA SER A 109 39.30 14.01 14.07
C SER A 109 38.22 13.32 14.89
N GLN A 110 37.21 14.08 15.31
CA GLN A 110 36.04 13.55 16.01
C GLN A 110 34.81 13.77 15.13
N TYR A 111 34.61 12.88 14.16
CA TYR A 111 33.42 12.90 13.32
C TYR A 111 32.60 11.65 13.53
N PRO A 112 31.26 11.81 13.67
CA PRO A 112 30.40 10.65 13.53
C PRO A 112 30.65 10.08 12.14
N LYS A 113 31.00 8.80 12.05
CA LYS A 113 31.15 8.15 10.76
C LYS A 113 29.82 8.29 10.04
N LEU A 114 29.84 8.90 8.85
CA LEU A 114 28.72 8.88 7.94
C LEU A 114 28.53 7.42 7.51
N ASN A 115 27.72 6.70 8.26
CA ASN A 115 27.36 5.32 7.95
C ASN A 115 26.49 5.39 6.70
N LEU A 116 27.11 5.20 5.53
CA LEU A 116 26.42 5.17 4.24
C LEU A 116 25.24 4.20 4.28
N GLN A 117 25.40 3.09 5.00
CA GLN A 117 24.34 2.13 5.27
C GLN A 117 23.18 2.71 6.07
N GLN A 118 23.42 3.51 7.12
CA GLN A 118 22.37 4.16 7.90
C GLN A 118 21.62 5.22 7.07
N PHE A 119 22.33 5.92 6.18
CA PHE A 119 21.72 6.83 5.21
C PHE A 119 20.75 6.08 4.28
N PHE A 120 21.18 4.95 3.69
CA PHE A 120 20.33 4.13 2.84
C PHE A 120 19.12 3.56 3.58
N ILE A 121 19.30 3.05 4.81
CA ILE A 121 18.20 2.52 5.63
C ILE A 121 17.17 3.61 5.87
N THR A 122 17.58 4.80 6.34
CA THR A 122 16.67 5.90 6.66
C THR A 122 15.92 6.40 5.42
N PHE A 123 16.60 6.52 4.28
CA PHE A 123 15.97 6.92 3.03
C PHE A 123 14.94 5.88 2.57
N SER A 124 15.30 4.60 2.59
CA SER A 124 14.43 3.51 2.17
C SER A 124 13.20 3.35 3.08
N THR A 125 13.35 3.49 4.40
CA THR A 125 12.22 3.41 5.34
C THR A 125 11.27 4.57 5.15
N CYS A 126 11.77 5.79 4.97
CA CYS A 126 10.95 6.95 4.65
C CYS A 126 10.16 6.74 3.35
N PHE A 127 10.81 6.26 2.30
CA PHE A 127 10.15 5.97 1.03
C PHE A 127 9.06 4.90 1.16
N LEU A 128 9.34 3.80 1.87
CA LEU A 128 8.35 2.75 2.11
C LEU A 128 7.17 3.24 2.96
N LEU A 129 7.41 4.10 3.97
CA LEU A 129 6.34 4.71 4.75
C LEU A 129 5.41 5.56 3.88
N LEU A 130 5.96 6.37 2.97
CA LEU A 130 5.17 7.16 2.03
C LEU A 130 4.39 6.28 1.05
N LEU A 131 4.98 5.20 0.55
CA LEU A 131 4.28 4.23 -0.30
C LEU A 131 3.14 3.52 0.43
N VAL A 132 3.35 3.16 1.70
CA VAL A 132 2.30 2.56 2.54
C VAL A 132 1.16 3.55 2.74
N MET A 133 1.44 4.82 3.03
CA MET A 133 0.41 5.85 3.14
C MET A 133 -0.37 6.05 1.82
N ALA A 134 0.33 6.06 0.68
CA ALA A 134 -0.30 6.12 -0.63
C ALA A 134 -1.17 4.88 -0.92
N ALA A 135 -0.70 3.69 -0.57
CA ALA A 135 -1.45 2.44 -0.72
C ALA A 135 -2.68 2.39 0.19
N ILE A 136 -2.58 2.91 1.42
CA ILE A 136 -3.70 3.04 2.35
C ILE A 136 -4.73 4.02 1.78
N LEU A 137 -4.31 5.21 1.34
CA LEU A 137 -5.21 6.18 0.70
C LEU A 137 -5.87 5.58 -0.55
N TRP A 138 -5.12 4.84 -1.36
CA TRP A 138 -5.65 4.11 -2.50
C TRP A 138 -6.69 3.07 -2.07
N LYS A 139 -6.41 2.26 -1.05
CA LYS A 139 -7.34 1.25 -0.52
C LYS A 139 -8.59 1.87 0.07
N ILE A 140 -8.47 2.98 0.79
CA ILE A 140 -9.61 3.75 1.33
C ILE A 140 -10.44 4.31 0.17
N LYS A 141 -9.81 4.94 -0.83
CA LYS A 141 -10.50 5.43 -2.02
C LYS A 141 -11.20 4.30 -2.78
N GLN A 142 -10.54 3.16 -2.94
CA GLN A 142 -11.10 1.96 -3.57
C GLN A 142 -12.30 1.42 -2.79
N HIS A 143 -12.20 1.34 -1.47
CA HIS A 143 -13.30 0.91 -0.60
C HIS A 143 -14.48 1.90 -0.65
N TYR A 144 -14.19 3.20 -0.63
CA TYR A 144 -15.19 4.25 -0.75
C TYR A 144 -15.91 4.23 -2.11
N ASP A 145 -15.18 4.04 -3.20
CA ASP A 145 -15.77 3.90 -4.54
C ASP A 145 -16.68 2.66 -4.61
N MET A 146 -16.22 1.52 -4.08
CA MET A 146 -17.05 0.31 -3.98
C MET A 146 -18.32 0.52 -3.15
N PHE A 147 -18.22 1.22 -2.02
CA PHE A 147 -19.38 1.53 -1.19
C PHE A 147 -20.37 2.46 -1.91
N ARG A 148 -19.89 3.52 -2.55
CA ARG A 148 -20.72 4.45 -3.33
C ARG A 148 -21.41 3.76 -4.50
N ARG A 149 -20.74 2.84 -5.20
CA ARG A 149 -21.34 2.04 -6.28
C ARG A 149 -22.48 1.16 -5.76
N ARG A 150 -22.29 0.50 -4.60
CA ARG A 150 -23.35 -0.31 -3.97
C ARG A 150 -24.58 0.50 -3.59
N GLN A 151 -24.40 1.71 -3.09
CA GLN A 151 -25.54 2.59 -2.77
C GLN A 151 -26.33 3.01 -4.01
N ARG A 152 -25.67 3.29 -5.14
CA ARG A 152 -26.35 3.61 -6.40
C ARG A 152 -27.23 2.44 -6.87
N LEU A 153 -26.69 1.22 -6.80
CA LEU A 153 -27.44 0.01 -7.15
C LEU A 153 -28.69 -0.16 -6.28
N PHE A 154 -28.58 0.09 -4.96
CA PHE A 154 -29.73 -0.04 -4.06
C PHE A 154 -30.85 0.96 -4.40
N VAL A 155 -30.50 2.22 -4.66
CA VAL A 155 -31.48 3.26 -5.06
C VAL A 155 -32.11 2.94 -6.42
N GLU A 156 -31.32 2.44 -7.38
CA GLU A 156 -31.85 1.99 -8.67
C GLU A 156 -32.85 0.83 -8.51
N MET A 157 -32.58 -0.12 -7.60
CA MET A 157 -33.51 -1.20 -7.29
C MET A 157 -34.79 -0.69 -6.61
N GLU A 158 -34.71 0.25 -5.68
CA GLU A 158 -35.90 0.87 -5.08
C GLU A 158 -36.74 1.64 -6.12
N GLN A 159 -36.09 2.35 -7.05
CA GLN A 159 -36.78 3.02 -8.14
C GLN A 159 -37.41 2.02 -9.13
N MET A 160 -36.78 0.87 -9.37
CA MET A 160 -37.38 -0.20 -10.16
C MET A 160 -38.58 -0.85 -9.45
N ALA A 161 -38.53 -0.97 -8.11
CA ALA A 161 -39.60 -1.55 -7.30
C ALA A 161 -40.79 -0.60 -7.07
N SER A 162 -40.57 0.71 -7.06
CA SER A 162 -41.60 1.74 -6.83
C SER A 162 -42.35 2.19 -8.09
N ARG A 163 -42.03 1.63 -9.26
CA ARG A 163 -42.82 1.87 -10.47
C ARG A 163 -44.26 1.41 -10.20
N PRO A 164 -45.29 2.23 -10.49
CA PRO A 164 -46.66 1.84 -10.26
C PRO A 164 -46.92 0.54 -11.03
N PHE A 165 -47.35 -0.50 -10.32
CA PHE A 165 -47.74 -1.77 -10.94
C PHE A 165 -48.75 -1.46 -12.04
N SER A 166 -48.36 -1.69 -13.30
CA SER A 166 -49.26 -1.56 -14.44
C SER A 166 -50.34 -2.62 -14.29
N GLN A 167 -51.50 -2.23 -13.77
CA GLN A 167 -52.68 -3.08 -13.75
C GLN A 167 -53.26 -3.06 -15.16
N VAL A 168 -53.12 -4.16 -15.88
CA VAL A 168 -53.76 -4.35 -17.18
C VAL A 168 -55.15 -4.93 -16.92
N LEU A 169 -56.18 -4.07 -16.97
CA LEU A 169 -57.57 -4.51 -16.97
C LEU A 169 -57.88 -5.15 -18.32
N VAL A 170 -57.99 -6.48 -18.35
CA VAL A 170 -58.34 -7.22 -19.56
C VAL A 170 -59.85 -7.48 -19.54
N GLU A 171 -60.60 -6.69 -20.31
CA GLU A 171 -62.00 -6.97 -20.59
C GLU A 171 -62.08 -8.07 -21.66
N ILE A 172 -62.49 -9.27 -21.24
CA ILE A 172 -62.63 -10.42 -22.15
C ILE A 172 -64.04 -10.35 -22.74
N GLU A 173 -64.17 -9.80 -23.95
CA GLU A 173 -65.44 -9.82 -24.67
C GLU A 173 -65.88 -11.29 -24.89
N SER A 174 -67.01 -11.66 -24.30
CA SER A 174 -67.62 -12.97 -24.52
C SER A 174 -68.23 -12.97 -25.91
N ARG A 175 -67.54 -13.58 -26.87
CA ARG A 175 -68.11 -13.88 -28.17
C ARG A 175 -69.08 -15.07 -28.03
N GLU A 176 -70.18 -14.87 -27.31
CA GLU A 176 -71.30 -15.79 -27.30
C GLU A 176 -72.13 -15.57 -28.58
N TYR A 177 -72.03 -16.57 -29.46
CA TYR A 177 -73.07 -16.98 -30.39
C TYR A 177 -73.74 -15.90 -31.24
N ASN A 178 -73.07 -15.56 -32.34
CA ASN A 178 -73.72 -14.99 -33.51
C ASN A 178 -74.47 -16.12 -34.25
N GLU A 179 -75.54 -16.65 -33.65
CA GLU A 179 -76.57 -17.40 -34.37
C GLU A 179 -77.95 -16.95 -33.87
N LEU A 180 -78.53 -16.00 -34.60
CA LEU A 180 -79.91 -16.04 -35.12
C LEU A 180 -80.15 -14.68 -35.80
N SER A 181 -79.92 -14.64 -37.11
CA SER A 181 -80.54 -13.64 -37.96
C SER A 181 -81.90 -14.19 -38.41
N PRO A 182 -83.00 -13.44 -38.22
CA PRO A 182 -83.98 -13.29 -39.26
C PRO A 182 -83.73 -11.94 -39.94
N ALA A 183 -83.82 -11.99 -41.26
CA ALA A 183 -83.66 -10.88 -42.18
C ALA A 183 -84.55 -9.68 -41.81
N VAL A 184 -83.95 -8.47 -41.74
CA VAL A 184 -84.42 -7.26 -42.45
C VAL A 184 -83.21 -6.34 -42.72
N GLU A 185 -82.94 -6.18 -44.01
CA GLU A 185 -82.29 -5.08 -44.75
C GLU A 185 -81.92 -3.78 -44.00
N ASN A 186 -80.63 -3.36 -44.03
CA ASN A 186 -80.11 -2.40 -45.03
C ASN A 186 -78.71 -1.80 -44.67
N ILE A 187 -77.74 -2.08 -45.56
CA ILE A 187 -76.74 -1.15 -46.13
C ILE A 187 -75.83 -0.36 -45.16
N THR A 188 -74.60 -0.84 -44.93
CA THR A 188 -73.30 -0.19 -45.29
C THR A 188 -72.08 -0.81 -44.58
N ALA A 189 -70.95 -0.88 -45.31
CA ALA A 189 -69.55 -0.97 -44.86
C ALA A 189 -68.84 -2.34 -44.66
N ALA A 190 -68.19 -2.79 -45.76
CA ALA A 190 -66.84 -3.34 -45.94
C ALA A 190 -66.18 -4.35 -44.94
N PRO A 191 -65.58 -5.47 -45.42
CA PRO A 191 -64.92 -6.46 -44.57
C PRO A 191 -63.46 -6.07 -44.26
N ARG A 192 -63.11 -5.90 -42.99
CA ARG A 192 -61.70 -5.70 -42.58
C ARG A 192 -60.99 -7.02 -42.28
N LYS A 193 -59.85 -7.18 -42.95
CA LYS A 193 -58.89 -8.30 -42.91
C LYS A 193 -58.36 -8.61 -41.50
N ARG A 194 -58.22 -9.92 -41.26
CA ARG A 194 -57.45 -10.66 -40.23
C ARG A 194 -56.35 -9.86 -39.49
N LYS A 195 -56.40 -9.87 -38.14
CA LYS A 195 -55.20 -9.80 -37.29
C LYS A 195 -55.01 -11.15 -36.62
N LYS A 196 -53.81 -11.69 -36.83
CA LYS A 196 -53.25 -12.92 -36.28
C LYS A 196 -53.24 -12.82 -34.74
N ASP A 197 -53.84 -13.81 -34.07
CA ASP A 197 -53.81 -13.99 -32.62
C ASP A 197 -52.39 -14.25 -32.13
N SER A 198 -51.63 -13.19 -31.86
CA SER A 198 -50.42 -13.25 -31.05
C SER A 198 -50.66 -12.41 -29.80
N PRO A 199 -50.62 -13.00 -28.59
CA PRO A 199 -50.88 -12.27 -27.35
C PRO A 199 -49.83 -11.16 -27.18
N SER A 200 -50.29 -9.94 -26.92
CA SER A 200 -49.40 -8.82 -26.61
C SER A 200 -48.67 -9.11 -25.29
N PRO A 201 -47.35 -8.95 -25.23
CA PRO A 201 -46.61 -9.19 -24.01
C PRO A 201 -46.93 -8.14 -22.95
N ILE A 202 -47.13 -8.60 -21.72
CA ILE A 202 -47.53 -7.76 -20.58
C ILE A 202 -46.29 -7.20 -19.86
N ALA A 203 -45.21 -7.98 -19.80
CA ALA A 203 -43.95 -7.54 -19.22
C ALA A 203 -42.76 -8.19 -19.95
N LEU A 204 -41.67 -7.42 -20.08
CA LEU A 204 -40.41 -7.86 -20.66
C LEU A 204 -39.27 -7.41 -19.75
N GLU A 205 -38.57 -8.36 -19.13
CA GLU A 205 -37.45 -8.09 -18.22
C GLU A 205 -36.12 -8.54 -18.85
N PRO A 206 -35.19 -7.62 -19.16
CA PRO A 206 -33.89 -7.99 -19.70
C PRO A 206 -33.01 -8.64 -18.64
N CYS A 207 -32.36 -9.75 -18.98
CA CYS A 207 -31.41 -10.43 -18.10
C CYS A 207 -30.05 -9.69 -18.06
N GLU A 208 -29.23 -10.01 -17.05
CA GLU A 208 -27.90 -9.44 -16.88
C GLU A 208 -27.08 -9.52 -18.17
N GLY A 209 -26.69 -8.35 -18.71
CA GLY A 209 -25.93 -8.24 -19.96
C GLY A 209 -26.74 -7.91 -21.23
N ASN A 210 -28.05 -7.64 -21.15
CA ASN A 210 -28.89 -7.17 -22.27
C ASN A 210 -28.96 -8.12 -23.49
N ARG A 211 -28.51 -9.37 -23.36
CA ARG A 211 -28.45 -10.38 -24.44
C ARG A 211 -29.65 -11.33 -24.47
N ALA A 212 -30.47 -11.33 -23.43
CA ALA A 212 -31.67 -12.13 -23.30
C ALA A 212 -32.73 -11.34 -22.52
N ALA A 213 -34.01 -11.63 -22.75
CA ALA A 213 -35.11 -11.06 -21.99
C ALA A 213 -36.18 -12.12 -21.70
N VAL A 214 -36.77 -12.04 -20.51
CA VAL A 214 -37.89 -12.88 -20.08
C VAL A 214 -39.18 -12.17 -20.48
N LEU A 215 -40.08 -12.89 -21.17
CA LEU A 215 -41.36 -12.39 -21.66
C LEU A 215 -42.52 -12.99 -20.87
N SER A 216 -43.39 -12.16 -20.32
CA SER A 216 -44.63 -12.60 -19.67
C SER A 216 -45.82 -12.39 -20.62
N LEU A 217 -46.47 -13.49 -21.00
CA LEU A 217 -47.64 -13.53 -21.88
C LEU A 217 -48.87 -14.02 -21.11
N LEU A 218 -50.03 -13.39 -21.34
CA LEU A 218 -51.31 -13.91 -20.88
C LEU A 218 -52.00 -14.64 -22.04
N VAL A 219 -52.27 -15.93 -21.86
CA VAL A 219 -52.85 -16.80 -22.89
C VAL A 219 -54.16 -17.38 -22.40
N ARG A 220 -55.23 -17.22 -23.17
CA ARG A 220 -56.51 -17.89 -22.93
C ARG A 220 -56.42 -19.31 -23.50
N LEU A 221 -56.42 -20.30 -22.62
CA LEU A 221 -56.52 -21.70 -23.06
C LEU A 221 -57.94 -21.98 -23.61
N PRO A 222 -58.08 -22.81 -24.65
CA PRO A 222 -59.39 -23.25 -25.11
C PRO A 222 -60.06 -24.01 -23.97
N THR A 223 -61.13 -23.42 -23.42
CA THR A 223 -62.00 -24.12 -22.49
C THR A 223 -62.76 -25.15 -23.31
N GLY A 224 -62.39 -26.42 -23.20
CA GLY A 224 -63.16 -27.51 -23.78
C GLY A 224 -64.60 -27.39 -23.31
N THR A 225 -65.52 -27.41 -24.26
CA THR A 225 -66.95 -27.58 -24.01
C THR A 225 -67.17 -28.94 -23.35
N PHE A 226 -67.11 -28.97 -22.02
CA PHE A 226 -67.69 -30.04 -21.22
C PHE A 226 -68.64 -29.39 -20.23
N ASN A 227 -69.90 -29.80 -20.27
CA ASN A 227 -71.03 -29.27 -19.49
C ASN A 227 -70.84 -29.46 -17.98
N GLY A 228 -69.94 -28.68 -17.37
CA GLY A 228 -69.65 -28.72 -15.95
C GLY A 228 -68.75 -27.56 -15.57
N SER A 229 -69.33 -26.38 -15.43
CA SER A 229 -68.66 -25.25 -14.80
C SER A 229 -68.35 -25.60 -13.34
N LEU A 230 -67.09 -25.89 -13.01
CA LEU A 230 -66.61 -25.81 -11.64
C LEU A 230 -66.52 -24.33 -11.26
N VAL A 231 -67.63 -23.82 -10.77
CA VAL A 231 -67.77 -22.51 -10.13
C VAL A 231 -67.42 -22.70 -8.67
N ASP A 232 -66.39 -22.02 -8.18
CA ASP A 232 -66.21 -21.85 -6.73
C ASP A 232 -67.35 -20.98 -6.21
N THR A 233 -67.81 -21.22 -4.97
CA THR A 233 -69.04 -20.69 -4.33
C THR A 233 -69.19 -19.16 -4.31
N ASN A 234 -68.20 -18.42 -4.79
CA ASN A 234 -68.20 -16.95 -4.94
C ASN A 234 -68.24 -16.47 -6.40
N GLY A 235 -68.49 -17.32 -7.39
CA GLY A 235 -68.73 -16.90 -8.79
C GLY A 235 -67.48 -16.51 -9.59
N ASN A 236 -66.28 -16.70 -9.04
CA ASN A 236 -65.03 -16.39 -9.74
C ASN A 236 -64.52 -17.61 -10.53
N ARG A 237 -64.32 -17.46 -11.84
CA ARG A 237 -63.67 -18.48 -12.69
C ARG A 237 -62.16 -18.48 -12.46
N LEU A 238 -61.58 -19.66 -12.24
CA LEU A 238 -60.14 -19.87 -12.03
C LEU A 238 -59.33 -19.43 -13.27
N VAL A 239 -58.64 -18.30 -13.15
CA VAL A 239 -57.57 -17.91 -14.08
C VAL A 239 -56.28 -18.50 -13.53
N MET A 240 -55.77 -19.56 -14.17
CA MET A 240 -54.45 -20.09 -13.84
C MET A 240 -53.40 -19.17 -14.47
N ILE A 241 -52.75 -18.34 -13.64
CA ILE A 241 -51.54 -17.63 -14.01
C ILE A 241 -50.44 -18.69 -14.14
N LEU A 242 -50.05 -19.03 -15.37
CA LEU A 242 -48.82 -19.79 -15.60
C LEU A 242 -47.64 -18.87 -15.22
N PHE A 243 -47.20 -18.96 -13.96
CA PHE A 243 -45.84 -18.59 -13.62
C PHE A 243 -44.94 -19.58 -14.35
N SER A 244 -44.39 -19.15 -15.48
CA SER A 244 -43.33 -19.89 -16.17
C SER A 244 -42.25 -20.25 -15.16
N LEU A 245 -42.12 -21.55 -14.97
CA LEU A 245 -41.37 -22.25 -13.95
C LEU A 245 -39.86 -21.98 -14.11
N GLN A 246 -39.31 -20.99 -13.41
CA GLN A 246 -37.85 -20.82 -13.29
C GLN A 246 -37.37 -20.76 -11.83
N VAL A 247 -38.06 -21.45 -10.91
CA VAL A 247 -37.53 -21.70 -9.55
C VAL A 247 -36.77 -23.04 -9.49
N ALA A 248 -37.01 -23.96 -10.43
CA ALA A 248 -36.38 -25.29 -10.39
C ALA A 248 -34.92 -25.31 -10.89
N PHE A 249 -34.51 -24.39 -11.78
CA PHE A 249 -33.15 -24.42 -12.35
C PHE A 249 -32.10 -23.71 -11.47
N SER A 250 -32.53 -22.74 -10.65
CA SER A 250 -31.61 -22.04 -9.73
C SER A 250 -31.29 -22.85 -8.47
N ILE A 251 -32.17 -23.73 -8.01
CA ILE A 251 -31.90 -24.59 -6.84
C ILE A 251 -30.95 -25.74 -7.20
N LEU A 252 -31.03 -26.29 -8.41
CA LEU A 252 -30.10 -27.35 -8.84
C LEU A 252 -28.66 -26.83 -9.10
N LEU A 253 -28.51 -25.57 -9.52
CA LEU A 253 -27.21 -24.91 -9.68
C LEU A 253 -26.60 -24.44 -8.36
N LEU A 254 -27.41 -24.19 -7.32
CA LEU A 254 -26.94 -23.82 -5.98
C LEU A 254 -26.50 -25.03 -5.14
N VAL A 255 -27.05 -26.23 -5.38
CA VAL A 255 -26.59 -27.45 -4.69
C VAL A 255 -25.27 -27.98 -5.28
N ASN A 256 -25.01 -27.79 -6.58
CA ASN A 256 -23.82 -28.34 -7.23
C ASN A 256 -22.56 -27.46 -7.12
N ARG A 257 -22.63 -26.31 -6.44
CA ARG A 257 -21.49 -25.37 -6.28
C ARG A 257 -20.91 -25.31 -4.86
N GLN A 258 -21.32 -26.23 -3.98
CA GLN A 258 -20.86 -26.31 -2.57
C GLN A 258 -20.09 -27.60 -2.24
N VAL A 259 -19.79 -28.46 -3.21
CA VAL A 259 -18.92 -29.63 -3.00
C VAL A 259 -17.87 -29.74 -4.10
N LEU A 260 -16.76 -29.01 -3.95
CA LEU A 260 -15.43 -29.59 -4.15
C LEU A 260 -14.37 -28.68 -3.47
N PRO A 261 -13.61 -29.20 -2.49
CA PRO A 261 -12.50 -28.49 -1.89
C PRO A 261 -11.22 -28.62 -2.73
N SER A 262 -10.33 -27.65 -2.54
CA SER A 262 -8.87 -27.73 -2.58
C SER A 262 -8.21 -28.97 -3.21
N GLN A 263 -7.37 -28.76 -4.22
CA GLN A 263 -5.90 -28.97 -4.20
C GLN A 263 -5.32 -29.29 -5.59
N VAL A 264 -4.16 -28.65 -5.85
CA VAL A 264 -2.93 -29.18 -6.47
C VAL A 264 -2.88 -29.46 -7.98
N HIS A 265 -1.81 -28.85 -8.54
CA HIS A 265 -1.09 -29.02 -9.80
C HIS A 265 -1.64 -28.37 -11.09
#